data_AF-K1PGI6-F1
#
_entry.id   AF-K1PGI6-F1
#
_cell.length_a   1.000
_cell.length_b   1.000
_cell.length_c   1.000
_cell.angle_alpha   90.00
_cell.angle_beta   90.00
_cell.angle_gamma   90.00
#
_symmetry.space_group_name_H-M   'P 1'
#
loop_
_entity.id
_entity.type
_entity.pdbx_description
1 polymer ?
#
loop_
_entity_poly.entity_id
_entity_poly.type
_entity_poly.pdbx_seq_one_letter_code
_entity_poly.pdbx_strand_id
1 'polypeptide(L)'
;MPEKWTPDKRDNFYEDVRNVTDFQCILDNTSNPKEFRCNWNLGKYLHPLYLDVNIILSVDNGQNGVNCPQKKISEQCIWTEHDEPNINSMSNIVILNVTNLVFKTSKIFRKEFWTQNISKHAPPSFINASSSSLEQCGCATITWVTIPGGVKTTSTVTLKSQWNTVPLVSRNLDQ
;
A
#
# COMPACT_ATOMS: atom_id res chain seq x y z
N MET A 1 26.98 -50.90 -0.91
CA MET A 1 27.49 -49.58 -0.49
C MET A 1 26.87 -48.56 -1.42
N PRO A 2 26.01 -47.63 -0.96
CA PRO A 2 25.44 -46.64 -1.86
C PRO A 2 26.47 -45.55 -2.16
N GLU A 3 26.56 -45.20 -3.44
CA GLU A 3 27.47 -44.20 -4.00
C GLU A 3 27.33 -42.85 -3.28
N LYS A 4 28.50 -42.30 -2.93
CA LYS A 4 28.65 -40.94 -2.43
C LYS A 4 28.38 -39.99 -3.61
N TRP A 5 27.19 -39.40 -3.65
CA TRP A 5 26.91 -38.26 -4.51
C TRP A 5 27.80 -37.09 -4.08
N THR A 6 28.77 -36.73 -4.92
CA THR A 6 29.46 -35.44 -4.83
C THR A 6 28.73 -34.45 -5.74
N PRO A 7 28.18 -33.35 -5.21
CA PRO A 7 27.55 -32.34 -6.05
C PRO A 7 28.59 -31.68 -6.96
N ASP A 8 28.33 -31.68 -8.27
CA ASP A 8 29.12 -30.99 -9.28
C ASP A 8 29.03 -29.47 -9.03
N LYS A 9 30.17 -28.78 -9.00
CA LYS A 9 30.35 -27.36 -8.64
C LYS A 9 29.72 -26.37 -9.64
N ARG A 10 28.79 -26.80 -10.49
CA ARG A 10 28.24 -26.02 -11.60
C ARG A 10 26.78 -25.60 -11.44
N ASP A 11 26.10 -25.97 -10.34
CA ASP A 11 24.71 -25.59 -10.05
C ASP A 11 24.53 -24.68 -8.80
N ASN A 12 25.54 -23.88 -8.44
CA ASN A 12 25.49 -22.95 -7.29
C ASN A 12 24.44 -21.80 -7.41
N PHE A 13 23.57 -21.79 -8.41
CA PHE A 13 22.50 -20.78 -8.57
C PHE A 13 21.16 -21.15 -7.91
N TYR A 14 21.08 -22.37 -7.35
CA TYR A 14 19.81 -22.96 -6.88
C TYR A 14 19.72 -23.22 -5.37
N GLU A 15 20.80 -22.97 -4.62
CA GLU A 15 20.91 -23.41 -3.21
C GLU A 15 20.56 -22.34 -2.17
N ASP A 16 20.47 -21.06 -2.56
CA ASP A 16 20.30 -19.96 -1.62
C ASP A 16 18.92 -19.30 -1.69
N VAL A 17 18.40 -18.88 -0.53
CA VAL A 17 17.16 -18.12 -0.43
C VAL A 17 17.38 -16.76 -1.10
N ARG A 18 16.72 -16.57 -2.25
CA ARG A 18 16.87 -15.36 -3.06
C ARG A 18 16.30 -14.14 -2.34
N ASN A 19 16.68 -12.96 -2.79
CA ASN A 19 16.09 -11.72 -2.29
C ASN A 19 14.60 -11.69 -2.61
N VAL A 20 13.80 -11.36 -1.61
CA VAL A 20 12.37 -11.09 -1.78
C VAL A 20 12.20 -9.75 -2.49
N THR A 21 11.38 -9.72 -3.54
CA THR A 21 10.99 -8.49 -4.24
C THR A 21 9.53 -8.13 -3.92
N ASP A 22 9.12 -6.92 -4.29
CA ASP A 22 7.74 -6.47 -4.17
C ASP A 22 7.14 -6.60 -2.76
N PHE A 23 7.99 -6.55 -1.72
CA PHE A 23 7.54 -6.63 -0.34
C PHE A 23 6.84 -5.34 0.08
N GLN A 24 5.51 -5.39 0.09
CA GLN A 24 4.61 -4.27 0.30
C GLN A 24 3.50 -4.67 1.26
N CYS A 25 3.02 -3.70 2.05
CA CYS A 25 1.89 -3.89 2.94
C CYS A 25 0.90 -2.75 2.77
N ILE A 26 -0.37 -3.03 3.04
CA ILE A 26 -1.50 -2.10 2.98
C ILE A 26 -2.33 -2.30 4.25
N LEU A 27 -2.71 -1.20 4.90
CA LEU A 27 -3.75 -1.20 5.93
C LEU A 27 -5.06 -0.79 5.27
N ASP A 28 -5.95 -1.76 5.02
CA ASP A 28 -7.27 -1.51 4.47
C ASP A 28 -8.23 -1.09 5.59
N ASN A 29 -8.45 0.22 5.71
CA ASN A 29 -9.41 0.79 6.66
C ASN A 29 -10.85 0.73 6.14
N THR A 30 -11.08 0.20 4.92
CA THR A 30 -12.40 0.08 4.31
C THR A 30 -13.06 -1.26 4.57
N SER A 31 -12.29 -2.26 4.99
CA SER A 31 -12.82 -3.58 5.41
C SER A 31 -13.35 -3.53 6.84
N ASN A 32 -14.30 -4.42 7.14
CA ASN A 32 -14.79 -4.66 8.50
C ASN A 32 -14.76 -6.16 8.81
N PRO A 33 -13.83 -6.65 9.66
CA PRO A 33 -12.84 -5.88 10.42
C PRO A 33 -11.75 -5.26 9.52
N LYS A 34 -11.01 -4.27 10.06
CA LYS A 34 -9.86 -3.70 9.34
C LYS A 34 -8.81 -4.77 9.07
N GLU A 35 -8.19 -4.71 7.90
CA GLU A 35 -7.22 -5.71 7.44
C GLU A 35 -5.84 -5.07 7.23
N PHE A 36 -4.81 -5.63 7.84
CA PHE A 36 -3.42 -5.37 7.53
C PHE A 36 -2.90 -6.48 6.61
N ARG A 37 -2.65 -6.17 5.34
CA ARG A 37 -2.30 -7.15 4.30
C ARG A 37 -0.90 -6.88 3.79
N CYS A 38 -0.04 -7.90 3.82
CA CYS A 38 1.27 -7.87 3.22
C CYS A 38 1.38 -8.87 2.09
N ASN A 39 2.02 -8.46 0.99
CA ASN A 39 2.33 -9.30 -0.15
C ASN A 39 3.83 -9.20 -0.45
N TRP A 40 4.38 -10.27 -0.99
CA TRP A 40 5.77 -10.33 -1.41
C TRP A 40 5.98 -11.34 -2.52
N ASN A 41 7.05 -11.16 -3.28
CA ASN A 41 7.43 -12.07 -4.35
C ASN A 41 8.69 -12.83 -3.97
N LEU A 42 8.54 -14.15 -3.93
CA LEU A 42 9.59 -15.11 -3.63
C LEU A 42 10.53 -15.31 -4.84
N GLY A 43 10.09 -14.97 -6.05
CA GLY A 43 10.83 -15.22 -7.29
C GLY A 43 10.75 -16.69 -7.73
N LYS A 44 11.54 -17.06 -8.74
CA LYS A 44 11.55 -18.44 -9.28
C LYS A 44 12.36 -19.37 -8.39
N TYR A 45 11.67 -20.12 -7.54
CA TYR A 45 12.23 -21.25 -6.80
C TYR A 45 12.01 -22.59 -7.51
N LEU A 46 12.86 -23.58 -7.22
CA LEU A 46 12.78 -24.93 -7.79
C LEU A 46 11.42 -25.60 -7.55
N HIS A 47 10.87 -25.48 -6.33
CA HIS A 47 9.56 -26.03 -6.00
C HIS A 47 8.96 -25.35 -4.74
N PRO A 48 7.71 -24.84 -4.77
CA PRO A 48 7.09 -24.18 -3.61
C PRO A 48 7.00 -25.04 -2.35
N LEU A 49 6.90 -26.37 -2.50
CA LEU A 49 6.84 -27.31 -1.37
C LEU A 49 8.12 -27.39 -0.53
N TYR A 50 9.24 -26.87 -1.04
CA TYR A 50 10.52 -26.88 -0.33
C TYR A 50 10.78 -25.58 0.41
N LEU A 51 9.83 -24.65 0.40
CA LEU A 51 9.93 -23.40 1.12
C LEU A 51 8.98 -23.44 2.32
N ASP A 52 9.54 -23.12 3.48
CA ASP A 52 8.78 -22.76 4.65
C ASP A 52 8.87 -21.25 4.85
N VAL A 53 7.71 -20.61 4.92
CA VAL A 53 7.60 -19.16 4.99
C VAL A 53 6.88 -18.80 6.28
N ASN A 54 7.59 -18.13 7.18
CA ASN A 54 7.02 -17.57 8.38
C ASN A 54 7.04 -16.05 8.30
N ILE A 55 5.96 -15.39 8.69
CA ILE A 55 5.90 -13.94 8.75
C ILE A 55 5.27 -13.49 10.06
N ILE A 56 5.90 -12.49 10.65
CA ILE A 56 5.56 -11.93 11.96
C ILE A 56 5.28 -10.44 11.77
N LEU A 57 4.15 -9.99 12.30
CA LEU A 57 3.82 -8.59 12.46
C LEU A 57 4.19 -8.15 13.88
N SER A 58 4.86 -7.00 14.02
CA SER A 58 5.11 -6.36 15.31
C SER A 58 4.77 -4.88 15.25
N VAL A 59 3.93 -4.43 16.17
CA VAL A 59 3.34 -3.08 16.19
C VAL A 59 3.97 -2.16 17.24
N ASP A 60 4.71 -2.74 18.21
CA ASP A 60 5.29 -2.04 19.37
C ASP A 60 6.82 -2.18 19.41
N ASN A 61 7.53 -1.55 18.46
CA ASN A 61 9.00 -1.55 18.40
C ASN A 61 9.67 -2.95 18.41
N GLY A 62 8.96 -4.01 18.00
CA GLY A 62 9.51 -5.37 17.98
C GLY A 62 9.35 -6.17 19.27
N GLN A 63 8.68 -5.66 20.31
CA GLN A 63 8.57 -6.37 21.60
C GLN A 63 7.56 -7.52 21.57
N ASN A 64 6.42 -7.32 20.90
CA ASN A 64 5.39 -8.34 20.72
C ASN A 64 5.22 -8.61 19.22
N GLY A 65 5.26 -9.88 18.86
CA GLY A 65 5.13 -10.33 17.47
C GLY A 65 3.99 -11.32 17.31
N VAL A 66 3.10 -11.07 16.36
CA VAL A 66 1.98 -11.94 16.01
C VAL A 66 2.31 -12.66 14.70
N ASN A 67 2.30 -14.00 14.73
CA ASN A 67 2.48 -14.80 13.53
C ASN A 67 1.30 -14.60 12.57
N CYS A 68 1.52 -14.85 11.29
CA CYS A 68 0.43 -14.88 10.33
C CYS A 68 -0.64 -15.92 10.73
N PRO A 69 -1.93 -15.56 10.72
CA PRO A 69 -3.01 -16.48 11.09
C PRO A 69 -3.26 -17.58 10.03
N GLN A 70 -2.74 -17.41 8.82
CA GLN A 70 -2.95 -18.35 7.71
C GLN A 70 -2.05 -19.59 7.82
N LYS A 71 -2.61 -20.79 7.64
CA LYS A 71 -1.89 -22.08 7.75
C LYS A 71 -0.87 -22.34 6.64
N LYS A 72 -1.09 -21.77 5.46
CA LYS A 72 -0.17 -21.89 4.31
C LYS A 72 0.07 -20.50 3.76
N ILE A 73 1.33 -20.10 3.78
CA ILE A 73 1.78 -18.77 3.41
C ILE A 73 2.77 -18.96 2.28
N SER A 74 2.49 -18.38 1.13
CA SER A 74 3.43 -18.37 0.00
C SER A 74 3.86 -16.94 -0.27
N GLU A 75 2.92 -16.08 -0.61
CA GLU A 75 3.19 -14.74 -1.15
C GLU A 75 2.33 -13.64 -0.51
N GLN A 76 1.43 -14.01 0.41
CA GLN A 76 0.61 -13.04 1.13
C GLN A 76 0.31 -13.47 2.56
N CYS A 77 0.16 -12.49 3.44
CA CYS A 77 -0.43 -12.64 4.76
C CYS A 77 -1.42 -11.50 5.08
N ILE A 78 -2.48 -11.81 5.80
CA ILE A 78 -3.49 -10.87 6.29
C ILE A 78 -3.63 -11.03 7.80
N TRP A 79 -3.56 -9.92 8.52
CA TRP A 79 -3.94 -9.80 9.93
C TRP A 79 -5.16 -8.90 10.04
N THR A 80 -5.99 -9.17 11.04
CA THR A 80 -7.16 -8.35 11.39
C THR A 80 -7.02 -7.79 12.80
N GLU A 81 -7.91 -6.87 13.20
CA GLU A 81 -7.98 -6.36 14.59
C GLU A 81 -8.24 -7.46 15.64
N HIS A 82 -8.71 -8.64 15.22
CA HIS A 82 -8.84 -9.80 16.11
C HIS A 82 -7.51 -10.51 16.36
N ASP A 83 -6.61 -10.50 15.38
CA ASP A 83 -5.29 -11.13 15.47
C ASP A 83 -4.30 -10.23 16.21
N GLU A 84 -4.33 -8.92 15.91
CA GLU A 84 -3.52 -7.90 16.55
C GLU A 84 -4.36 -6.61 16.71
N PRO A 85 -4.82 -6.29 17.94
CA PRO A 85 -5.68 -5.13 18.20
C PRO A 85 -5.07 -3.79 17.80
N ASN A 86 -3.74 -3.69 17.79
CA ASN A 86 -3.02 -2.46 17.51
C ASN A 86 -2.44 -2.41 16.08
N ILE A 87 -3.06 -3.07 15.09
CA ILE A 87 -2.64 -2.99 13.67
C ILE A 87 -2.60 -1.56 13.10
N ASN A 88 -3.25 -0.61 13.78
CA ASN A 88 -3.28 0.83 13.45
C ASN A 88 -2.21 1.66 14.18
N SER A 89 -1.24 1.03 14.86
CA SER A 89 -0.07 1.70 15.46
C SER A 89 0.65 2.61 14.48
N MET A 90 1.43 3.57 14.98
CA MET A 90 2.09 4.58 14.14
C MET A 90 3.00 3.97 13.06
N SER A 91 3.75 2.94 13.43
CA SER A 91 4.51 2.11 12.50
C SER A 91 4.30 0.63 12.83
N ASN A 92 4.51 -0.20 11.81
CA ASN A 92 4.38 -1.65 11.86
C ASN A 92 5.65 -2.26 11.29
N ILE A 93 6.26 -3.19 12.01
CA ILE A 93 7.47 -3.89 11.61
C ILE A 93 7.08 -5.30 11.19
N VAL A 94 7.40 -5.64 9.94
CA VAL A 94 7.09 -6.96 9.40
C VAL A 94 8.40 -7.72 9.17
N ILE A 95 8.46 -8.92 9.72
CA ILE A 95 9.62 -9.81 9.66
C ILE A 95 9.21 -11.06 8.89
N LEU A 96 9.75 -11.22 7.68
CA LEU A 96 9.54 -12.37 6.82
C LEU A 96 10.78 -13.28 6.89
N ASN A 97 10.61 -14.51 7.34
CA ASN A 97 11.63 -15.55 7.37
C ASN A 97 11.29 -16.61 6.32
N VAL A 98 12.19 -16.81 5.36
CA VAL A 98 12.05 -17.83 4.31
C VAL A 98 13.13 -18.87 4.52
N THR A 99 12.72 -20.13 4.67
CA THR A 99 13.59 -21.27 4.89
C THR A 99 13.46 -22.26 3.74
N ASN A 100 14.58 -22.65 3.16
CA ASN A 100 14.65 -23.77 2.23
C ASN A 100 14.81 -25.08 3.03
N LEU A 101 13.80 -25.94 2.97
CA LEU A 101 13.75 -27.18 3.75
C LEU A 101 14.76 -28.25 3.28
N VAL A 102 15.16 -28.22 2.01
CA VAL A 102 16.11 -29.19 1.43
C VAL A 102 17.53 -28.87 1.85
N PHE A 103 17.93 -27.60 1.72
CA PHE A 103 19.28 -27.14 2.03
C PHE A 103 19.45 -26.62 3.46
N LYS A 104 18.35 -26.49 4.21
CA LYS A 104 18.31 -25.94 5.58
C LYS A 104 18.92 -24.54 5.70
N THR A 105 18.75 -23.74 4.66
CA THR A 105 19.19 -22.34 4.60
C THR A 105 18.01 -21.41 4.85
N SER A 106 18.23 -20.34 5.62
CA SER A 106 17.18 -19.38 5.98
C SER A 106 17.63 -17.94 5.74
N LYS A 107 16.70 -17.07 5.38
CA LYS A 107 16.95 -15.64 5.22
C LYS A 107 15.80 -14.82 5.78
N ILE A 108 16.17 -13.77 6.50
CA ILE A 108 15.25 -12.89 7.22
C ILE A 108 15.21 -11.54 6.51
N PHE A 109 14.00 -11.08 6.20
CA PHE A 109 13.70 -9.78 5.64
C PHE A 109 12.88 -8.99 6.64
N ARG A 110 13.43 -7.89 7.13
CA ARG A 110 12.75 -6.99 8.07
C ARG A 110 12.48 -5.66 7.39
N LYS A 111 11.24 -5.19 7.45
CA LYS A 111 10.85 -3.90 6.90
C LYS A 111 9.87 -3.20 7.83
N GLU A 112 10.07 -1.91 8.02
CA GLU A 112 9.18 -1.03 8.77
C GLU A 112 8.27 -0.29 7.81
N PHE A 113 6.98 -0.23 8.16
CA PHE A 113 5.94 0.45 7.40
C PHE A 113 5.26 1.49 8.29
N TRP A 114 5.29 2.74 7.84
CA TRP A 114 4.55 3.82 8.47
C TRP A 114 3.08 3.74 8.07
N THR A 115 2.19 3.64 9.05
CA THR A 115 0.75 3.41 8.81
C THR A 115 0.13 4.46 7.91
N GLN A 116 0.60 5.71 7.99
CA GLN A 116 0.16 6.81 7.15
C GLN A 116 0.40 6.56 5.64
N ASN A 117 1.48 5.85 5.29
CA ASN A 117 1.88 5.63 3.90
C ASN A 117 1.21 4.39 3.29
N ILE A 118 0.80 3.44 4.13
CA ILE A 118 0.21 2.17 3.70
C ILE A 118 -1.31 2.14 3.90
N SER A 119 -1.88 3.17 4.54
CA SER A 119 -3.32 3.24 4.78
C SER A 119 -4.07 3.47 3.48
N LYS A 120 -4.98 2.55 3.18
CA LYS A 120 -6.01 2.72 2.16
C LYS A 120 -7.26 3.25 2.84
N HIS A 121 -7.65 4.47 2.47
CA HIS A 121 -8.83 5.13 3.01
C HIS A 121 -10.04 4.90 2.11
N ALA A 122 -11.24 4.93 2.70
CA ALA A 122 -12.46 4.94 1.93
C ALA A 122 -12.49 6.20 1.05
N PRO A 123 -13.05 6.12 -0.17
CA PRO A 123 -13.28 7.31 -0.97
C PRO A 123 -14.15 8.30 -0.18
N PRO A 124 -13.91 9.61 -0.33
CA PRO A 124 -14.70 10.62 0.36
C PRO A 124 -16.17 10.49 -0.02
N SER A 125 -17.03 10.65 0.98
CA SER A 125 -18.49 10.64 0.87
C SER A 125 -19.05 12.06 0.96
N PHE A 126 -20.32 12.24 0.58
CA PHE A 126 -21.02 13.53 0.65
C PHE A 126 -20.31 14.68 -0.08
N ILE A 127 -19.88 14.42 -1.33
CA ILE A 127 -19.28 15.44 -2.18
C ILE A 127 -20.39 16.37 -2.68
N ASN A 128 -20.40 17.62 -2.18
CA ASN A 128 -21.31 18.66 -2.61
C ASN A 128 -20.53 19.78 -3.28
N ALA A 129 -20.92 20.13 -4.50
CA ALA A 129 -20.40 21.27 -5.23
C ALA A 129 -21.50 22.34 -5.35
N SER A 130 -21.19 23.57 -4.98
CA SER A 130 -22.05 24.73 -5.23
C SER A 130 -21.26 25.78 -6.00
N SER A 131 -21.93 26.45 -6.94
CA SER A 131 -21.34 27.54 -7.71
C SER A 131 -22.10 28.82 -7.47
N SER A 132 -21.39 29.92 -7.25
CA SER A 132 -21.95 31.27 -7.28
C SER A 132 -21.29 32.07 -8.39
N SER A 133 -22.11 32.72 -9.21
CA SER A 133 -21.66 33.71 -10.19
C SER A 133 -21.67 35.10 -9.55
N LEU A 134 -20.49 35.68 -9.37
CA LEU A 134 -20.32 37.12 -9.23
C LEU A 134 -20.10 37.70 -10.62
N GLU A 135 -20.47 38.97 -10.84
CA GLU A 135 -20.53 39.61 -12.17
C GLU A 135 -19.24 39.50 -13.02
N GLN A 136 -18.09 39.17 -12.42
CA GLN A 136 -16.79 39.01 -13.10
C GLN A 136 -16.03 37.73 -12.70
N CYS A 137 -16.58 36.87 -11.83
CA CYS A 137 -15.90 35.69 -11.29
C CYS A 137 -16.91 34.58 -10.96
N GLY A 138 -16.60 33.33 -11.33
CA GLY A 138 -17.30 32.16 -10.83
C GLY A 138 -16.56 31.57 -9.64
N CYS A 139 -17.22 31.43 -8.49
CA CYS A 139 -16.68 30.69 -7.36
C CYS A 139 -17.37 29.33 -7.29
N ALA A 140 -16.60 28.24 -7.27
CA ALA A 140 -17.09 26.91 -6.98
C ALA A 140 -16.57 26.46 -5.61
N THR A 141 -17.49 26.10 -4.72
CA THR A 141 -17.17 25.52 -3.42
C THR A 141 -17.42 24.03 -3.48
N ILE A 142 -16.40 23.23 -3.21
CA ILE A 142 -16.50 21.77 -3.13
C ILE A 142 -16.32 21.38 -1.65
N THR A 143 -17.29 20.67 -1.12
CA THR A 143 -17.26 20.13 0.25
C THR A 143 -17.28 18.61 0.17
N TRP A 144 -16.50 17.94 1.01
CA TRP A 144 -16.52 16.49 1.12
C TRP A 144 -16.25 16.04 2.55
N VAL A 145 -16.60 14.79 2.83
CA VAL A 145 -16.40 14.14 4.12
C VAL A 145 -15.53 12.92 3.90
N THR A 146 -14.38 12.85 4.58
CA THR A 146 -13.41 11.76 4.41
C THR A 146 -13.85 10.45 5.07
N ILE A 147 -14.71 10.50 6.12
CA ILE A 147 -15.26 9.34 6.84
C ILE A 147 -16.64 9.74 7.43
N PRO A 148 -17.69 8.88 7.45
CA PRO A 148 -18.92 9.19 8.18
C PRO A 148 -18.63 9.55 9.65
N GLY A 149 -18.97 10.79 10.06
CA GLY A 149 -18.64 11.33 11.39
C GLY A 149 -17.26 12.02 11.52
N GLY A 150 -16.47 12.06 10.44
CA GLY A 150 -15.16 12.71 10.37
C GLY A 150 -15.22 14.22 10.10
N VAL A 151 -14.04 14.84 10.07
CA VAL A 151 -13.86 16.28 9.82
C VAL A 151 -14.37 16.64 8.42
N LYS A 152 -15.29 17.59 8.32
CA LYS A 152 -15.74 18.16 7.04
C LYS A 152 -14.58 18.96 6.44
N THR A 153 -14.12 18.56 5.25
CA THR A 153 -13.10 19.29 4.52
C THR A 153 -13.76 20.09 3.38
N THR A 154 -13.36 21.35 3.24
CA THR A 154 -13.87 22.27 2.23
C THR A 154 -12.71 22.76 1.38
N SER A 155 -12.88 22.79 0.06
CA SER A 155 -11.98 23.52 -0.83
C SER A 155 -12.75 24.40 -1.78
N THR A 156 -12.18 25.59 -2.02
CA THR A 156 -12.79 26.60 -2.88
C THR A 156 -11.93 26.76 -4.12
N VAL A 157 -12.56 26.61 -5.30
CA VAL A 157 -11.93 26.87 -6.59
C VAL A 157 -12.51 28.16 -7.16
N THR A 158 -11.65 29.15 -7.36
CA THR A 158 -12.04 30.44 -7.95
C THR A 158 -11.64 30.45 -9.42
N LEU A 159 -12.62 30.53 -10.32
CA LEU A 159 -12.41 30.67 -11.76
C LEU A 159 -12.55 32.15 -12.15
N LYS A 160 -11.42 32.77 -12.52
CA LYS A 160 -11.39 34.13 -13.08
C LYS A 160 -11.36 34.04 -14.60
N SER A 161 -12.39 34.57 -15.25
CA SER A 161 -12.41 34.74 -16.70
C SER A 161 -11.95 36.16 -17.03
N GLN A 162 -10.81 36.30 -17.72
CA GLN A 162 -10.37 37.59 -18.28
C GLN A 162 -10.71 37.60 -19.76
N TRP A 163 -11.74 38.34 -20.15
CA TRP A 163 -12.04 38.59 -21.55
C TRP A 163 -11.27 39.84 -22.01
N ASN A 164 -10.23 39.64 -22.83
CA ASN A 164 -9.61 40.74 -23.56
C ASN A 164 -10.52 41.10 -24.75
N THR A 165 -11.41 42.07 -24.56
CA THR A 165 -12.17 42.63 -25.69
C THR A 165 -11.32 43.71 -26.35
N VAL A 166 -10.84 43.45 -27.56
CA VAL A 166 -10.26 44.48 -28.43
C VAL A 166 -11.42 45.16 -29.17
N PRO A 167 -11.69 46.46 -28.97
CA PRO A 167 -12.72 47.13 -29.74
C PRO A 167 -12.32 47.20 -31.22
N LEU A 168 -13.14 46.63 -32.09
CA LEU A 168 -13.03 46.82 -33.54
C LEU A 168 -13.52 48.23 -33.87
N VAL A 169 -12.58 49.13 -34.15
CA VAL A 169 -12.88 50.48 -34.66
C VAL A 169 -13.27 50.37 -36.13
N SER A 170 -14.54 50.56 -36.46
CA SER A 170 -14.96 50.74 -37.85
C SER A 170 -14.56 52.15 -38.30
N ARG A 171 -13.57 52.27 -39.20
CA ARG A 171 -13.38 53.52 -39.94
C ARG A 171 -14.56 53.65 -40.92
N ASN A 172 -15.43 54.62 -40.70
CA ASN A 172 -16.32 55.08 -41.77
C ASN A 172 -15.45 55.63 -42.90
N LEU A 173 -15.41 54.91 -44.02
CA LEU A 173 -14.96 55.42 -45.31
C LEU A 173 -16.18 56.05 -45.98
N ASP A 174 -16.49 57.28 -45.60
CA ASP A 174 -17.32 58.16 -46.41
C ASP A 174 -16.45 59.33 -46.88
N GLN A 175 -15.89 59.16 -48.07
CA GLN A 175 -15.48 60.25 -48.97
C GLN A 175 -15.84 59.85 -50.40
#